data_AF-A0A538MCF2-F1
#
_entry.id   AF-A0A538MCF2-F1
#
_cell.length_a   1.000
_cell.length_b   1.000
_cell.length_c   1.000
_cell.angle_alpha   90.00
_cell.angle_beta   90.00
_cell.angle_gamma   90.00
#
_symmetry.space_group_name_H-M   'P 1'
#
loop_
_entity.id
_entity.type
_entity.pdbx_description
1 polymer ?
#
loop_
_entity_poly.entity_id
_entity_poly.type
_entity_poly.pdbx_seq_one_letter_code
_entity_poly.pdbx_strand_id
1 'polypeptide(L)'
;MTEGIDPTFYRSPAAAIAAPPEQLAYVAAFDPDGRERDSITVVDCDADSASYGQVVGWAELPTTGNELHHFGWNACSSALCHQGHAHNGGLERRYLLVPGLRSSNTYVLDTKPDPREPKLAHTIEARELASKAGYSRPHTVHCGPGGIFLSALGGANGADGPGGVALIDHDTFEVTGPWESDR
;
A
#
# COMPACT_ATOMS: atom_id res chain seq x y z
N MET A 1 11.40 -5.44 27.04
CA MET A 1 11.53 -6.19 25.78
C MET A 1 11.97 -5.18 24.75
N THR A 2 13.19 -5.26 24.25
CA THR A 2 13.64 -4.40 23.15
C THR A 2 12.68 -4.61 22.00
N GLU A 3 11.90 -3.58 21.62
CA GLU A 3 11.07 -3.57 20.42
C GLU A 3 11.94 -4.04 19.25
N GLY A 4 11.67 -5.25 18.77
CA GLY A 4 12.44 -5.85 17.70
C GLY A 4 12.16 -5.09 16.42
N ILE A 5 13.22 -4.64 15.75
CA ILE A 5 13.14 -4.16 14.37
C ILE A 5 12.52 -5.27 13.52
N ASP A 6 11.56 -4.92 12.67
CA ASP A 6 10.93 -5.85 11.73
C ASP A 6 12.01 -6.63 10.93
N PRO A 7 11.97 -7.98 10.91
CA PRO A 7 13.00 -8.79 10.25
C PRO A 7 13.07 -8.61 8.73
N THR A 8 12.08 -7.95 8.13
CA THR A 8 12.01 -7.62 6.70
C THR A 8 12.50 -6.21 6.37
N PHE A 9 13.07 -5.50 7.37
CA PHE A 9 13.77 -4.24 7.17
C PHE A 9 15.28 -4.49 7.05
N TYR A 10 15.85 -4.03 5.93
CA TYR A 10 17.25 -4.27 5.57
C TYR A 10 18.02 -2.95 5.51
N ARG A 11 19.17 -2.86 6.19
CA ARG A 11 19.99 -1.63 6.22
C ARG A 11 20.71 -1.30 4.92
N SER A 12 20.80 -2.26 4.00
CA SER A 12 21.47 -2.08 2.71
C SER A 12 20.90 -3.00 1.65
N PRO A 13 21.10 -2.69 0.35
CA PRO A 13 20.76 -3.59 -0.74
C PRO A 13 21.41 -4.98 -0.60
N ALA A 14 22.67 -5.05 -0.15
CA ALA A 14 23.37 -6.33 0.06
C ALA A 14 22.70 -7.19 1.15
N ALA A 15 22.21 -6.57 2.24
CA ALA A 15 21.47 -7.28 3.27
C ALA A 15 20.10 -7.77 2.77
N ALA A 16 19.43 -6.99 1.91
CA ALA A 16 18.18 -7.41 1.27
C ALA A 16 18.37 -8.60 0.32
N ILE A 17 19.45 -8.59 -0.48
CA ILE A 17 19.80 -9.70 -1.38
C ILE A 17 20.11 -10.99 -0.61
N ALA A 18 20.74 -10.87 0.56
CA ALA A 18 21.10 -12.02 1.40
C ALA A 18 19.95 -12.54 2.28
N ALA A 19 18.78 -11.90 2.25
CA ALA A 19 17.63 -12.28 3.05
C ALA A 19 16.98 -13.59 2.53
N PRO A 20 16.15 -14.27 3.35
CA PRO A 20 15.36 -15.40 2.88
C PRO A 20 14.52 -15.04 1.64
N PRO A 21 14.37 -15.97 0.67
CA PRO A 21 13.48 -15.78 -0.48
C PRO A 21 12.03 -15.54 -0.05
N GLU A 22 11.27 -14.85 -0.89
CA GLU A 22 9.84 -14.67 -0.70
C GLU A 22 9.09 -16.00 -0.69
N GLN A 23 8.04 -16.07 0.11
CA GLN A 23 7.17 -17.25 0.20
C GLN A 23 5.83 -17.02 -0.48
N LEU A 24 5.46 -15.75 -0.68
CA LEU A 24 4.18 -15.33 -1.27
C LEU A 24 4.42 -14.11 -2.17
N ALA A 25 3.61 -14.00 -3.23
CA ALA A 25 3.49 -12.79 -4.03
C ALA A 25 2.06 -12.26 -3.98
N TYR A 26 1.91 -10.98 -3.62
CA TYR A 26 0.65 -10.25 -3.73
C TYR A 26 0.52 -9.68 -5.15
N VAL A 27 -0.59 -9.93 -5.82
CA VAL A 27 -0.82 -9.50 -7.21
C VAL A 27 -2.18 -8.82 -7.30
N ALA A 28 -2.17 -7.58 -7.80
CA ALA A 28 -3.39 -6.85 -8.12
C ALA A 28 -4.13 -7.51 -9.30
N ALA A 29 -5.37 -7.91 -9.08
CA ALA A 29 -6.27 -8.41 -10.10
C ALA A 29 -7.47 -7.46 -10.18
N PHE A 30 -7.84 -7.06 -11.40
CA PHE A 30 -8.96 -6.15 -11.63
C PHE A 30 -9.79 -6.59 -12.83
N ASP A 31 -11.06 -6.19 -12.84
CA ASP A 31 -11.94 -6.34 -13.99
C ASP A 31 -11.92 -5.05 -14.85
N PRO A 32 -11.39 -5.09 -16.09
CA PRO A 32 -11.37 -3.93 -16.97
C PRO A 32 -12.76 -3.36 -17.29
N ASP A 33 -13.81 -4.18 -17.24
CA ASP A 33 -15.19 -3.74 -17.45
C ASP A 33 -15.80 -3.11 -16.17
N GLY A 34 -15.15 -3.27 -15.02
CA GLY A 34 -15.58 -2.74 -13.73
C GLY A 34 -16.89 -3.32 -13.20
N ARG A 35 -17.26 -4.53 -13.65
CA ARG A 35 -18.47 -5.24 -13.24
C ARG A 35 -18.23 -6.12 -12.02
N GLU A 36 -17.08 -6.77 -11.97
CA GLU A 36 -16.65 -7.56 -10.82
C GLU A 36 -15.81 -6.73 -9.85
N ARG A 37 -15.66 -7.25 -8.62
CA ARG A 37 -14.81 -6.62 -7.60
C ARG A 37 -13.35 -6.96 -7.86
N ASP A 38 -12.53 -5.93 -7.81
CA ASP A 38 -11.08 -6.11 -7.87
C ASP A 38 -10.58 -6.78 -6.58
N SER A 39 -9.41 -7.43 -6.65
CA SER A 39 -8.85 -8.19 -5.54
C SER A 39 -7.33 -8.10 -5.49
N ILE A 40 -6.77 -8.21 -4.29
CA ILE A 40 -5.38 -8.67 -4.14
C ILE A 40 -5.40 -10.20 -4.08
N THR A 41 -4.73 -10.83 -5.03
CA THR A 41 -4.50 -12.28 -5.05
C THR A 41 -3.18 -12.60 -4.37
N VAL A 42 -3.11 -13.76 -3.72
CA VAL A 42 -1.90 -14.26 -3.09
C VAL A 42 -1.44 -15.50 -3.83
N VAL A 43 -0.26 -15.45 -4.43
CA VAL A 43 0.37 -16.57 -5.14
C VAL A 43 1.43 -17.19 -4.24
N ASP A 44 1.47 -18.51 -4.18
CA ASP A 44 2.51 -19.25 -3.47
C ASP A 44 3.81 -19.26 -4.27
N CYS A 45 4.89 -18.77 -3.64
CA CYS A 45 6.22 -18.67 -4.24
C CYS A 45 7.23 -19.65 -3.65
N ASP A 46 6.84 -20.47 -2.68
CA ASP A 46 7.72 -21.50 -2.11
C ASP A 46 7.84 -22.68 -3.09
N ALA A 47 9.03 -22.87 -3.66
CA ALA A 47 9.31 -23.93 -4.62
C ALA A 47 9.16 -25.36 -4.04
N ASP A 48 9.21 -25.50 -2.72
CA ASP A 48 9.01 -26.77 -2.02
C ASP A 48 7.53 -27.01 -1.64
N SER A 49 6.65 -26.02 -1.87
CA SER A 49 5.23 -26.13 -1.59
C SER A 49 4.48 -26.93 -2.64
N ALA A 50 3.50 -27.74 -2.20
CA ALA A 50 2.60 -28.46 -3.11
C ALA A 50 1.70 -27.53 -3.94
N SER A 51 1.52 -26.28 -3.49
CA SER A 51 0.77 -25.23 -4.19
C SER A 51 1.65 -24.21 -4.90
N TYR A 52 2.95 -24.48 -5.09
CA TYR A 52 3.86 -23.57 -5.79
C TYR A 52 3.29 -23.08 -7.13
N GLY A 53 3.26 -21.76 -7.33
CA GLY A 53 2.72 -21.12 -8.53
C GLY A 53 1.19 -21.06 -8.60
N GLN A 54 0.47 -21.46 -7.55
CA GLN A 54 -0.99 -21.38 -7.47
C GLN A 54 -1.45 -20.18 -6.65
N VAL A 55 -2.67 -19.71 -6.93
CA VAL A 55 -3.35 -18.74 -6.08
C VAL A 55 -3.83 -19.45 -4.81
N VAL A 56 -3.32 -19.04 -3.67
CA VAL A 56 -3.60 -19.60 -2.34
C VAL A 56 -4.43 -18.66 -1.46
N GLY A 57 -4.78 -17.48 -1.96
CA GLY A 57 -5.50 -16.47 -1.20
C GLY A 57 -6.11 -15.37 -2.05
N TRP A 58 -7.18 -14.78 -1.53
CA TRP A 58 -7.90 -13.66 -2.15
C TRP A 58 -8.31 -12.65 -1.07
N ALA A 59 -8.08 -11.37 -1.36
CA ALA A 59 -8.62 -10.24 -0.60
C ALA A 59 -9.44 -9.37 -1.55
N GLU A 60 -10.73 -9.69 -1.66
CA GLU A 60 -11.69 -8.96 -2.50
C GLU A 60 -12.02 -7.59 -1.89
N LEU A 61 -12.04 -6.55 -2.73
CA LEU A 61 -12.38 -5.20 -2.31
C LEU A 61 -13.91 -5.03 -2.15
N PRO A 62 -14.37 -4.11 -1.27
CA PRO A 62 -15.80 -3.97 -0.98
C PRO A 62 -16.63 -3.38 -2.13
N THR A 63 -15.98 -2.81 -3.15
CA THR A 63 -16.63 -2.12 -4.28
C THR A 63 -16.07 -2.59 -5.63
N THR A 64 -16.83 -2.36 -6.69
CA THR A 64 -16.40 -2.60 -8.09
C THR A 64 -15.82 -1.34 -8.72
N GLY A 65 -15.17 -1.48 -9.88
CA GLY A 65 -14.71 -0.34 -10.69
C GLY A 65 -13.58 0.46 -10.05
N ASN A 66 -12.72 -0.18 -9.25
CA ASN A 66 -11.58 0.46 -8.61
C ASN A 66 -10.42 0.66 -9.59
N GLU A 67 -10.22 -0.26 -10.53
CA GLU A 67 -9.06 -0.31 -11.42
C GLU A 67 -7.77 -0.41 -10.60
N LEU A 68 -7.59 -1.52 -9.89
CA LEU A 68 -6.34 -1.77 -9.18
C LEU A 68 -5.16 -1.78 -10.14
N HIS A 69 -4.07 -1.13 -9.74
CA HIS A 69 -2.93 -0.90 -10.61
C HIS A 69 -1.59 -1.06 -9.89
N HIS A 70 -1.14 -0.04 -9.17
CA HIS A 70 0.03 -0.11 -8.30
C HIS A 70 -0.43 -0.12 -6.83
N PHE A 71 0.37 -0.74 -5.96
CA PHE A 71 0.16 -0.76 -4.52
C PHE A 71 1.50 -0.87 -3.80
N GLY A 72 1.52 -0.66 -2.49
CA GLY A 72 2.76 -0.69 -1.71
C GLY A 72 2.55 -0.99 -0.24
N TRP A 73 3.65 -1.17 0.48
CA TRP A 73 3.63 -1.41 1.93
C TRP A 73 3.56 -0.11 2.73
N ASN A 74 2.93 -0.15 3.91
CA ASN A 74 2.94 0.95 4.87
C ASN A 74 4.36 1.32 5.32
N ALA A 75 5.18 0.31 5.60
CA ALA A 75 6.56 0.50 6.04
C ALA A 75 7.51 -0.46 5.34
N CYS A 76 8.77 -0.04 5.22
CA CYS A 76 9.82 -0.81 4.58
C CYS A 76 11.19 -0.37 5.13
N SER A 77 12.27 -0.91 4.55
CA SER A 77 13.66 -0.63 4.93
C SER A 77 14.03 0.85 5.08
N SER A 78 13.33 1.77 4.41
CA SER A 78 13.51 3.22 4.58
C SER A 78 13.38 3.66 6.04
N ALA A 79 12.56 2.95 6.83
CA ALA A 79 12.38 3.18 8.27
C ALA A 79 13.69 3.10 9.08
N LEU A 80 14.74 2.47 8.54
CA LEU A 80 16.06 2.38 9.15
C LEU A 80 16.99 3.54 8.77
N CYS A 81 16.65 4.33 7.75
CA CYS A 81 17.54 5.31 7.12
C CYS A 81 17.29 6.75 7.58
N HIS A 82 16.07 7.08 7.98
CA HIS A 82 15.69 8.46 8.30
C HIS A 82 14.89 8.54 9.61
N GLN A 83 14.91 9.72 10.24
CA GLN A 83 13.97 10.04 11.30
C GLN A 83 12.56 10.28 10.71
N GLY A 84 11.51 10.11 11.50
CA GLY A 84 10.14 10.44 11.10
C GLY A 84 9.38 9.33 10.37
N HIS A 85 9.79 8.07 10.49
CA HIS A 85 9.00 6.94 9.99
C HIS A 85 7.96 6.44 11.01
N ALA A 86 8.15 6.66 12.31
CA ALA A 86 7.11 6.47 13.33
C ALA A 86 7.21 7.52 14.43
N HIS A 87 6.06 7.93 14.97
CA HIS A 87 5.97 8.82 16.12
C HIS A 87 5.69 8.06 17.42
N ASN A 88 5.04 6.88 17.35
CA ASN A 88 4.71 6.06 18.51
C ASN A 88 4.86 4.55 18.22
N GLY A 89 5.98 3.95 18.65
CA GLY A 89 6.23 2.50 18.58
C GLY A 89 7.02 2.02 17.35
N GLY A 90 7.30 0.72 17.30
CA GLY A 90 8.03 0.09 16.19
C GLY A 90 7.17 -0.08 14.92
N LEU A 91 7.64 0.44 13.78
CA LEU A 91 7.04 0.17 12.48
C LEU A 91 7.25 -1.27 12.03
N GLU A 92 6.24 -1.78 11.33
CA GLU A 92 6.21 -3.12 10.77
C GLU A 92 5.72 -3.05 9.31
N ARG A 93 6.34 -3.85 8.43
CA ARG A 93 5.82 -4.15 7.09
C ARG A 93 4.62 -5.08 7.26
N ARG A 94 3.42 -4.51 7.36
CA ARG A 94 2.20 -5.27 7.70
C ARG A 94 1.01 -4.97 6.82
N TYR A 95 0.85 -3.73 6.39
CA TYR A 95 -0.33 -3.31 5.65
C TYR A 95 0.01 -3.04 4.19
N LEU A 96 -0.81 -3.57 3.28
CA LEU A 96 -0.80 -3.19 1.87
C LEU A 96 -1.73 -1.98 1.69
N LEU A 97 -1.22 -0.89 1.15
CA LEU A 97 -2.02 0.25 0.68
C LEU A 97 -2.32 0.05 -0.79
N VAL A 98 -3.58 -0.17 -1.09
CA VAL A 98 -4.10 -0.62 -2.39
C VAL A 98 -5.02 0.46 -2.97
N PRO A 99 -4.48 1.43 -3.73
CA PRO A 99 -5.28 2.46 -4.37
C PRO A 99 -6.06 1.91 -5.57
N GLY A 100 -7.34 2.30 -5.66
CA GLY A 100 -8.12 2.19 -6.88
C GLY A 100 -7.83 3.39 -7.78
N LEU A 101 -7.15 3.14 -8.92
CA LEU A 101 -6.80 4.19 -9.87
C LEU A 101 -8.03 4.97 -10.34
N ARG A 102 -9.17 4.30 -10.52
CA ARG A 102 -10.40 4.91 -11.02
C ARG A 102 -11.29 5.44 -9.92
N SER A 103 -11.50 4.65 -8.86
CA SER A 103 -12.40 5.03 -7.75
C SER A 103 -11.82 6.11 -6.86
N SER A 104 -10.50 6.25 -6.83
CA SER A 104 -9.74 7.10 -5.90
C SER A 104 -9.87 6.72 -4.41
N ASN A 105 -10.50 5.59 -4.09
CA ASN A 105 -10.39 4.99 -2.77
C ASN A 105 -9.04 4.30 -2.61
N THR A 106 -8.48 4.28 -1.41
CA THR A 106 -7.31 3.45 -1.07
C THR A 106 -7.66 2.51 0.07
N TYR A 107 -7.47 1.21 -0.15
CA TYR A 107 -7.80 0.16 0.81
C TYR A 107 -6.54 -0.27 1.54
N VAL A 108 -6.59 -0.31 2.86
CA VAL A 108 -5.49 -0.76 3.72
C VAL A 108 -5.79 -2.18 4.15
N LEU A 109 -5.03 -3.14 3.62
CA LEU A 109 -5.20 -4.56 3.90
C LEU A 109 -4.13 -5.04 4.89
N ASP A 110 -4.55 -5.56 6.04
CA ASP A 110 -3.70 -6.19 7.04
C ASP A 110 -3.31 -7.60 6.59
N THR A 111 -2.02 -7.89 6.46
CA THR A 111 -1.52 -9.22 6.08
C THR A 111 -1.26 -10.12 7.30
N LYS A 112 -1.74 -9.76 8.49
CA LYS A 112 -1.61 -10.55 9.71
C LYS A 112 -2.99 -10.89 10.31
N PRO A 113 -3.10 -12.02 11.02
CA PRO A 113 -2.05 -13.00 11.33
C PRO A 113 -1.72 -13.95 10.16
N ASP A 114 -2.62 -14.10 9.18
CA ASP A 114 -2.40 -14.98 8.02
C ASP A 114 -2.06 -14.14 6.77
N PRO A 115 -0.82 -14.21 6.27
CA PRO A 115 -0.43 -13.48 5.06
C PRO A 115 -1.10 -14.00 3.78
N ARG A 116 -1.73 -15.18 3.81
CA ARG A 116 -2.52 -15.70 2.70
C ARG A 116 -3.93 -15.11 2.65
N GLU A 117 -4.40 -14.50 3.73
CA GLU A 117 -5.76 -13.98 3.80
C GLU A 117 -5.80 -12.51 4.27
N PRO A 118 -5.25 -11.55 3.50
CA PRO A 118 -5.26 -10.15 3.90
C PRO A 118 -6.67 -9.62 4.16
N LYS A 119 -6.84 -8.83 5.21
CA LYS A 119 -8.16 -8.31 5.64
C LYS A 119 -8.22 -6.80 5.55
N LEU A 120 -9.34 -6.26 5.08
CA LEU A 120 -9.56 -4.82 5.07
C LEU A 120 -9.56 -4.27 6.50
N ALA A 121 -8.58 -3.42 6.82
CA ALA A 121 -8.43 -2.78 8.12
C ALA A 121 -8.90 -1.31 8.09
N HIS A 122 -8.70 -0.62 6.97
CA HIS A 122 -9.08 0.78 6.80
C HIS A 122 -9.36 1.12 5.34
N THR A 123 -10.18 2.13 5.09
CA THR A 123 -10.44 2.69 3.76
C THR A 123 -10.22 4.19 3.80
N ILE A 124 -9.26 4.67 3.02
CA ILE A 124 -9.10 6.08 2.70
C ILE A 124 -10.06 6.39 1.55
N GLU A 125 -11.10 7.15 1.86
CA GLU A 125 -12.16 7.44 0.91
C GLU A 125 -11.71 8.47 -0.14
N ALA A 126 -12.20 8.37 -1.36
CA ALA A 126 -11.91 9.33 -2.43
C ALA A 126 -12.16 10.79 -2.03
N ARG A 127 -13.19 11.03 -1.21
CA ARG A 127 -13.50 12.35 -0.66
C ARG A 127 -12.44 12.90 0.29
N GLU A 128 -11.72 12.02 1.00
CA GLU A 128 -10.64 12.41 1.89
C GLU A 128 -9.41 12.80 1.08
N LEU A 129 -9.00 11.97 0.12
CA LEU A 129 -7.91 12.31 -0.80
C LEU A 129 -8.18 13.63 -1.52
N ALA A 130 -9.40 13.81 -2.01
CA ALA A 130 -9.83 15.04 -2.68
C ALA A 130 -9.82 16.26 -1.75
N SER A 131 -10.35 16.15 -0.53
CA SER A 131 -10.50 17.30 0.36
C SER A 131 -9.20 17.68 1.08
N LYS A 132 -8.39 16.71 1.48
CA LYS A 132 -7.16 16.95 2.23
C LYS A 132 -5.94 17.20 1.33
N ALA A 133 -5.85 16.54 0.17
CA ALA A 133 -4.71 16.67 -0.74
C ALA A 133 -5.03 17.30 -2.10
N GLY A 134 -6.31 17.49 -2.45
CA GLY A 134 -6.68 18.13 -3.71
C GLY A 134 -6.50 17.24 -4.94
N TYR A 135 -6.36 15.92 -4.76
CA TYR A 135 -6.00 14.99 -5.84
C TYR A 135 -7.06 13.93 -6.13
N SER A 136 -6.94 13.28 -7.29
CA SER A 136 -7.66 12.07 -7.68
C SER A 136 -6.78 11.16 -8.54
N ARG A 137 -7.22 9.91 -8.73
CA ARG A 137 -6.53 8.87 -9.51
C ARG A 137 -5.18 8.53 -8.87
N PRO A 138 -5.20 7.98 -7.64
CA PRO A 138 -4.00 7.53 -6.95
C PRO A 138 -3.33 6.36 -7.68
N HIS A 139 -2.00 6.29 -7.64
CA HIS A 139 -1.22 5.36 -8.45
C HIS A 139 -0.06 4.74 -7.65
N THR A 140 1.14 5.33 -7.68
CA THR A 140 2.31 4.77 -6.99
C THR A 140 2.27 5.04 -5.50
N VAL A 141 2.54 4.00 -4.71
CA VAL A 141 2.67 4.05 -3.25
C VAL A 141 4.13 3.82 -2.87
N HIS A 142 4.69 4.67 -2.01
CA HIS A 142 6.01 4.48 -1.42
C HIS A 142 6.04 4.79 0.08
N CYS A 143 6.50 3.83 0.87
CA CYS A 143 6.89 4.01 2.27
C CYS A 143 8.08 4.98 2.37
N GLY A 144 7.88 6.18 2.91
CA GLY A 144 8.90 7.21 3.00
C GLY A 144 8.98 7.89 4.37
N PRO A 145 9.96 8.78 4.58
CA PRO A 145 10.07 9.55 5.82
C PRO A 145 8.95 10.57 5.92
N GLY A 146 8.38 10.76 7.10
CA GLY A 146 7.30 11.72 7.36
C GLY A 146 5.91 11.28 6.90
N GLY A 147 5.80 10.14 6.20
CA GLY A 147 4.52 9.57 5.77
C GLY A 147 4.68 8.55 4.65
N ILE A 148 3.57 7.95 4.25
CA ILE A 148 3.46 7.13 3.05
C ILE A 148 3.09 8.06 1.89
N PHE A 149 3.87 7.99 0.81
CA PHE A 149 3.74 8.85 -0.36
C PHE A 149 2.83 8.17 -1.37
N LEU A 150 1.77 8.87 -1.79
CA LEU A 150 0.82 8.39 -2.78
C LEU A 150 0.74 9.37 -3.95
N SER A 151 1.32 9.01 -5.09
CA SER A 151 1.22 9.83 -6.31
C SER A 151 -0.19 9.75 -6.89
N ALA A 152 -0.67 10.85 -7.47
CA ALA A 152 -1.98 10.96 -8.09
C ALA A 152 -1.88 11.65 -9.46
N LEU A 153 -2.60 11.12 -10.46
CA LEU A 153 -2.49 11.60 -11.85
C LEU A 153 -3.17 12.94 -12.08
N GLY A 154 -4.25 13.25 -11.35
CA GLY A 154 -5.09 14.40 -11.61
C GLY A 154 -5.54 15.16 -10.37
N GLY A 155 -6.20 16.28 -10.60
CA GLY A 155 -6.79 17.09 -9.54
C GLY A 155 -8.10 16.48 -9.01
N ALA A 156 -8.53 16.93 -7.85
CA ALA A 156 -9.82 16.55 -7.27
C ALA A 156 -11.02 17.06 -8.12
N ASN A 157 -12.21 16.53 -7.82
CA ASN A 157 -13.49 17.06 -8.33
C ASN A 157 -13.61 17.14 -9.86
N GLY A 158 -12.95 16.23 -10.58
CA GLY A 158 -13.00 16.17 -12.04
C GLY A 158 -12.02 17.11 -12.76
N ALA A 159 -11.12 17.77 -12.03
CA ALA A 159 -10.03 18.52 -12.64
C ALA A 159 -8.99 17.59 -13.27
N ASP A 160 -8.54 17.90 -14.48
CA ASP A 160 -7.50 17.11 -15.17
C ASP A 160 -6.14 17.22 -14.46
N GLY A 161 -5.85 18.35 -13.82
CA GLY A 161 -4.59 18.57 -13.10
C GLY A 161 -4.52 19.94 -12.41
N PRO A 162 -3.40 20.24 -11.73
CA PRO A 162 -2.21 19.38 -11.61
C PRO A 162 -2.47 18.15 -10.73
N GLY A 163 -1.87 17.02 -11.09
CA GLY A 163 -1.63 15.92 -10.15
C GLY A 163 -0.47 16.24 -9.20
N GLY A 164 -0.14 15.30 -8.33
CA GLY A 164 0.92 15.47 -7.34
C GLY A 164 1.04 14.28 -6.40
N VAL A 165 1.51 14.52 -5.18
CA VAL A 165 1.73 13.46 -4.18
C VAL A 165 1.00 13.79 -2.89
N ALA A 166 0.11 12.90 -2.45
CA ALA A 166 -0.48 12.96 -1.12
C ALA A 166 0.43 12.28 -0.09
N LEU A 167 0.47 12.83 1.12
CA LEU A 167 1.07 12.18 2.28
C LEU A 167 -0.01 11.50 3.11
N ILE A 168 0.29 10.29 3.56
CA ILE A 168 -0.56 9.47 4.42
C ILE A 168 0.21 9.18 5.71
N ASP A 169 -0.47 9.30 6.85
CA ASP A 169 0.11 9.05 8.16
C ASP A 169 0.41 7.55 8.37
N HIS A 170 1.56 7.24 8.98
CA HIS A 170 2.03 5.85 9.18
C HIS A 170 1.20 5.07 10.19
N ASP A 171 0.59 5.75 11.16
CA ASP A 171 -0.09 5.12 12.30
C ASP A 171 -1.61 5.04 12.08
N THR A 172 -2.19 6.11 11.53
CA THR A 172 -3.65 6.27 11.37
C THR A 172 -4.17 5.94 9.97
N PHE A 173 -3.29 5.93 8.96
CA PHE A 173 -3.63 5.87 7.54
C PHE A 173 -4.49 7.04 7.04
N GLU A 174 -4.56 8.15 7.77
CA GLU A 174 -5.23 9.36 7.28
C GLU A 174 -4.36 10.12 6.28
N VAL A 175 -5.00 10.77 5.30
CA VAL A 175 -4.31 11.74 4.43
C VAL A 175 -3.94 12.96 5.28
N THR A 176 -2.69 13.40 5.23
CA THR A 176 -2.19 14.55 5.99
C THR A 176 -2.11 15.82 5.15
N GLY A 177 -2.02 15.69 3.82
CA GLY A 177 -2.03 16.81 2.89
C GLY A 177 -1.28 16.51 1.59
N PRO A 178 -1.12 17.50 0.70
CA PRO A 178 -0.20 17.41 -0.43
C PRO A 178 1.25 17.54 0.06
N TRP A 179 2.15 16.77 -0.55
CA TRP A 179 3.60 16.90 -0.33
C TRP A 179 4.13 18.23 -0.88
N GLU A 180 3.55 18.72 -1.97
CA GLU A 180 3.89 20.01 -2.60
C GLU A 180 3.24 21.20 -1.88
N SER A 181 3.28 21.24 -0.53
CA SER A 181 2.57 22.24 0.28
C SER A 181 2.95 23.70 0.00
N ASP A 182 4.13 23.93 -0.59
CA ASP A 182 4.71 25.25 -0.84
C ASP A 182 4.57 25.71 -2.31
N ARG A 183 3.68 25.10 -3.09
CA ARG A 183 3.47 25.42 -4.51
C ARG A 183 2.78 26.76 -4.76
#